data_AF-A0A9E0LE04-F1
#
_entry.id   AF-A0A9E0LE04-F1
#
_cell.length_a   1.000
_cell.length_b   1.000
_cell.length_c   1.000
_cell.angle_alpha   90.00
_cell.angle_beta   90.00
_cell.angle_gamma   90.00
#
_symmetry.space_group_name_H-M   'P 1'
#
loop_
_entity.id
_entity.type
_entity.pdbx_description
1 polymer ?
#
loop_
_entity_poly.entity_id
_entity_poly.type
_entity_poly.pdbx_seq_one_letter_code
_entity_poly.pdbx_strand_id
1 'polypeptide(L)'
;MSAMVCAPVHAQGAQTVAHMDIERNADGLYLNVSTEFSLPSLVEDALEKGIPMTFVADAEVVRARWYWSDQTVSAVHRYMRLMYQPLTQRWRLNVSSSPFDTSGLGVSVGQTYDRLPEVLAAMQRIAFWKIADSADLDERSPYRVHFRFQLDMSQLPRPLQIGALGRSGWNLSIARTERVPALAAP
;
A
#
# COMPACT_ATOMS: atom_id res chain seq x y z
N MET A 1 -16.21 -23.34 41.71
CA MET A 1 -16.16 -21.95 41.19
C MET A 1 -14.97 -21.87 40.24
N SER A 2 -15.19 -21.98 38.94
CA SER A 2 -14.13 -21.77 37.94
C SER A 2 -14.39 -20.45 37.24
N ALA A 3 -13.49 -19.49 37.46
CA ALA A 3 -13.51 -18.21 36.78
C ALA A 3 -12.96 -18.39 35.36
N MET A 4 -13.81 -18.18 34.37
CA MET A 4 -13.45 -18.13 32.96
C MET A 4 -12.85 -16.76 32.68
N VAL A 5 -11.54 -16.70 32.47
CA VAL A 5 -10.84 -15.49 32.05
C VAL A 5 -11.06 -15.32 30.54
N CYS A 6 -11.95 -14.41 30.16
CA CYS A 6 -12.04 -13.92 28.80
C CYS A 6 -10.80 -13.07 28.50
N ALA A 7 -9.89 -13.57 27.68
CA ALA A 7 -8.85 -12.75 27.09
C ALA A 7 -9.48 -11.73 26.12
N PRO A 8 -9.01 -10.47 26.10
CA PRO A 8 -9.47 -9.50 25.12
C PRO A 8 -8.99 -9.94 23.74
N VAL A 9 -9.93 -10.40 22.90
CA VAL A 9 -9.73 -10.46 21.46
C VAL A 9 -9.56 -9.02 21.00
N HIS A 10 -8.31 -8.60 20.76
CA HIS A 10 -8.04 -7.38 20.03
C HIS A 10 -8.63 -7.59 18.64
N ALA A 11 -9.74 -6.92 18.36
CA ALA A 11 -10.30 -6.83 17.03
C ALA A 11 -9.20 -6.25 16.13
N GLN A 12 -8.60 -7.08 15.28
CA GLN A 12 -7.82 -6.57 14.17
C GLN A 12 -8.80 -5.75 13.34
N GLY A 13 -8.60 -4.43 13.30
CA GLY A 13 -9.43 -3.53 12.51
C GLY A 13 -9.53 -4.07 11.08
N ALA A 14 -10.72 -3.98 10.48
CA ALA A 14 -10.94 -4.47 9.13
C ALA A 14 -9.92 -3.81 8.19
N GLN A 15 -9.01 -4.61 7.63
CA GLN A 15 -8.07 -4.17 6.61
C GLN A 15 -8.81 -4.27 5.27
N THR A 16 -9.26 -3.15 4.72
CA THR A 16 -10.06 -3.15 3.50
C THR A 16 -9.76 -1.95 2.61
N VAL A 17 -10.17 -2.04 1.34
CA VAL A 17 -10.19 -0.89 0.44
C VAL A 17 -11.58 -0.26 0.53
N ALA A 18 -11.67 0.85 1.23
CA ALA A 18 -12.92 1.60 1.40
C ALA A 18 -13.45 2.12 0.06
N HIS A 19 -12.55 2.66 -0.77
CA HIS A 19 -12.92 3.25 -2.03
C HIS A 19 -11.81 3.07 -3.07
N MET A 20 -12.19 2.75 -4.30
CA MET A 20 -11.27 2.55 -5.42
C MET A 20 -11.98 3.04 -6.67
N ASP A 21 -11.49 4.14 -7.23
CA ASP A 21 -12.00 4.72 -8.47
C ASP A 21 -10.89 4.74 -9.50
N ILE A 22 -11.26 4.36 -10.72
CA ILE A 22 -10.35 4.31 -11.86
C ILE A 22 -10.86 5.30 -12.89
N GLU A 23 -10.04 6.28 -13.24
CA GLU A 23 -10.36 7.30 -14.22
C GLU A 23 -9.47 7.12 -15.45
N ARG A 24 -10.09 7.06 -16.63
CA ARG A 24 -9.37 7.04 -17.91
C ARG A 24 -9.44 8.42 -18.54
N ASN A 25 -8.27 9.03 -18.76
CA ASN A 25 -8.10 10.31 -19.44
C ASN A 25 -7.29 10.13 -20.73
N ALA A 26 -7.13 11.21 -21.51
CA ALA A 26 -6.34 11.20 -22.75
C ALA A 26 -4.86 10.83 -22.52
N ASP A 27 -4.30 11.19 -21.36
CA ASP A 27 -2.90 10.95 -21.01
C ASP A 27 -2.64 9.56 -20.39
N GLY A 28 -3.69 8.79 -20.08
CA GLY A 28 -3.57 7.46 -19.50
C GLY A 28 -4.63 7.13 -18.45
N LEU A 29 -4.32 6.10 -17.66
CA LEU A 29 -5.20 5.58 -16.61
C LEU A 29 -4.72 6.03 -15.24
N TYR A 30 -5.64 6.59 -14.47
CA TYR A 30 -5.40 7.12 -13.13
C TYR A 30 -6.20 6.33 -12.10
N LEU A 31 -5.60 6.14 -10.93
CA LEU A 31 -6.17 5.39 -9.83
C LEU A 31 -6.27 6.29 -8.59
N ASN A 32 -7.47 6.34 -8.03
CA ASN A 32 -7.79 6.93 -6.75
C ASN A 32 -8.16 5.80 -5.78
N VAL A 33 -7.40 5.63 -4.71
CA VAL A 33 -7.67 4.59 -3.69
C VAL A 33 -7.72 5.23 -2.31
N SER A 34 -8.71 4.82 -1.52
CA SER A 34 -8.73 5.03 -0.08
C SER A 34 -8.82 3.67 0.60
N THR A 35 -7.80 3.37 1.41
CA THR A 35 -7.71 2.15 2.20
C THR A 35 -8.03 2.46 3.65
N GLU A 36 -8.62 1.50 4.34
CA GLU A 36 -8.90 1.58 5.77
C GLU A 36 -8.14 0.44 6.45
N PHE A 37 -7.22 0.79 7.33
CA PHE A 37 -6.44 -0.19 8.08
C PHE A 37 -5.93 0.39 9.39
N SER A 38 -5.78 -0.49 10.38
CA SER A 38 -4.99 -0.23 11.59
C SER A 38 -3.63 -0.91 11.47
N LEU A 39 -2.57 -0.28 11.98
CA LEU A 39 -1.29 -0.96 12.07
C LEU A 39 -1.37 -2.11 13.08
N PRO A 40 -0.74 -3.26 12.81
CA PRO A 40 -0.57 -4.29 13.82
C PRO A 40 0.30 -3.78 14.97
N SER A 41 0.01 -4.20 16.20
CA SER A 41 0.74 -3.74 17.40
C SER A 41 2.25 -3.96 17.34
N LEU A 42 2.72 -5.06 16.74
CA LEU A 42 4.17 -5.30 16.57
C LEU A 42 4.82 -4.30 15.61
N VAL A 43 4.08 -3.81 14.61
CA VAL A 43 4.55 -2.80 13.65
C VAL A 43 4.63 -1.45 14.36
N GLU A 44 3.62 -1.10 15.15
CA GLU A 44 3.62 0.12 15.99
C GLU A 44 4.78 0.11 16.98
N ASP A 45 4.96 -0.97 17.75
CA ASP A 45 6.06 -1.13 18.71
C ASP A 45 7.45 -0.99 18.04
N ALA A 46 7.59 -1.52 16.83
CA ALA A 46 8.83 -1.44 16.08
C ALA A 46 9.09 -0.02 15.57
N LEU A 47 8.05 0.66 15.08
CA LEU A 47 8.12 2.06 14.68
C LEU A 47 8.53 2.94 15.86
N GLU A 48 7.91 2.78 17.03
CA GLU A 48 8.25 3.54 18.25
C GLU A 48 9.72 3.36 18.67
N LYS A 49 10.29 2.18 18.42
CA LYS A 49 11.72 1.88 18.62
C LYS A 49 12.63 2.49 17.55
N GLY A 50 12.07 3.27 16.62
CA GLY A 50 12.79 3.94 15.54
C GLY A 50 13.14 3.02 14.36
N ILE A 51 12.52 1.85 14.26
CA ILE A 51 12.77 0.91 13.16
C ILE A 51 11.90 1.32 11.96
N PRO A 52 12.50 1.69 10.81
CA PRO A 52 11.72 2.13 9.65
C PRO A 52 10.94 0.97 9.03
N MET A 53 9.65 1.19 8.78
CA MET A 53 8.76 0.25 8.11
C MET A 53 8.51 0.71 6.68
N THR A 54 8.58 -0.20 5.71
CA THR A 54 8.31 0.10 4.31
C THR A 54 7.04 -0.61 3.86
N PHE A 55 6.09 0.17 3.37
CA PHE A 55 4.84 -0.27 2.78
C PHE A 55 4.93 -0.10 1.28
N VAL A 56 4.26 -0.99 0.54
CA VAL A 56 4.26 -0.97 -0.91
C VAL A 56 2.81 -1.02 -1.39
N ALA A 57 2.43 -0.02 -2.18
CA ALA A 57 1.23 -0.05 -2.99
C ALA A 57 1.60 -0.50 -4.41
N ASP A 58 1.03 -1.60 -4.84
CA ASP A 58 1.16 -2.17 -6.18
C ASP A 58 -0.15 -1.95 -6.94
N ALA A 59 -0.06 -1.46 -8.17
CA ALA A 59 -1.18 -1.42 -9.10
C ALA A 59 -0.78 -2.07 -10.42
N GLU A 60 -1.45 -3.18 -10.74
CA GLU A 60 -1.23 -3.94 -11.96
C GLU A 60 -2.45 -3.83 -12.87
N VAL A 61 -2.24 -3.34 -14.08
CA VAL A 61 -3.26 -3.29 -15.13
C VAL A 61 -3.13 -4.54 -15.96
N VAL A 62 -4.16 -5.39 -15.92
CA VAL A 62 -4.21 -6.63 -16.69
C VAL A 62 -5.29 -6.56 -17.75
N ARG A 63 -4.99 -7.12 -18.92
CA ARG A 63 -5.95 -7.33 -19.99
C ARG A 63 -6.46 -8.77 -19.91
N ALA A 64 -7.78 -8.92 -19.75
CA ALA A 64 -8.40 -10.24 -19.73
C ALA A 64 -8.39 -10.86 -21.14
N ARG A 65 -7.79 -12.04 -21.30
CA ARG A 65 -7.73 -12.76 -22.58
C ARG A 65 -8.42 -14.12 -22.46
N TRP A 66 -9.18 -14.53 -23.48
CA TRP A 66 -10.14 -15.65 -23.38
C TRP A 66 -9.55 -17.05 -23.56
N TYR A 67 -8.40 -17.20 -24.23
CA TYR A 67 -7.81 -18.51 -24.56
C TYR A 67 -6.36 -18.68 -24.05
N TRP A 68 -5.89 -17.77 -23.18
CA TRP A 68 -4.57 -17.82 -22.54
C TRP A 68 -4.53 -16.92 -21.30
N SER A 69 -3.46 -17.06 -20.50
CA SER A 69 -3.25 -16.29 -19.27
C SER A 69 -3.43 -14.79 -19.47
N ASP A 70 -3.95 -14.11 -18.44
CA ASP A 70 -4.09 -12.66 -18.41
C ASP A 70 -2.74 -11.99 -18.71
N GLN A 71 -2.76 -10.93 -19.53
CA GLN A 71 -1.54 -10.19 -19.87
C GLN A 71 -1.45 -8.93 -19.01
N THR A 72 -0.38 -8.81 -18.22
CA THR A 72 -0.03 -7.55 -17.56
C THR A 72 0.42 -6.53 -18.60
N VAL A 73 -0.30 -5.42 -18.65
CA VAL A 73 -0.05 -4.30 -19.58
C VAL A 73 0.84 -3.26 -18.94
N SER A 74 0.59 -2.97 -17.66
CA SER A 74 1.41 -2.06 -16.86
C SER A 74 1.42 -2.53 -15.42
N ALA A 75 2.55 -2.37 -14.74
CA ALA A 75 2.69 -2.59 -13.31
C ALA A 75 3.46 -1.41 -12.73
N VAL A 76 2.87 -0.73 -11.75
CA VAL A 76 3.50 0.38 -11.06
C VAL A 76 3.52 0.14 -9.57
N HIS A 77 4.59 0.62 -8.93
CA HIS A 77 4.82 0.46 -7.51
C HIS A 77 4.96 1.84 -6.85
N ARG A 78 4.48 1.96 -5.62
CA ARG A 78 4.68 3.14 -4.78
C ARG A 78 5.15 2.68 -3.41
N TYR A 79 6.38 3.03 -3.10
CA TYR A 79 7.03 2.71 -1.84
C TYR A 79 6.79 3.83 -0.84
N MET A 80 6.37 3.48 0.36
CA MET A 80 6.10 4.38 1.47
C MET A 80 6.91 3.94 2.68
N ARG A 81 7.96 4.68 3.05
CA ARG A 81 8.76 4.39 4.24
C ARG A 81 8.33 5.29 5.39
N LEU A 82 7.78 4.66 6.42
CA LEU A 82 7.39 5.29 7.68
C LEU A 82 8.47 5.07 8.74
N MET A 83 8.82 6.11 9.47
CA MET A 83 9.72 6.01 10.63
C MET A 83 9.34 7.02 11.70
N TYR A 84 9.51 6.64 12.96
CA TYR A 84 9.40 7.56 14.10
C TYR A 84 10.79 8.01 14.54
N GLN A 85 10.90 9.27 14.96
CA GLN A 85 12.11 9.87 15.48
C GLN A 85 11.95 10.15 16.97
N PRO A 86 12.47 9.30 17.88
CA PRO A 86 12.22 9.44 19.31
C PRO A 86 12.72 10.76 19.90
N LEU A 87 13.82 11.31 19.36
CA LEU A 87 14.41 12.55 19.84
C LEU A 87 13.54 13.78 19.54
N THR A 88 12.93 13.83 18.36
CA THR A 88 12.08 14.94 17.92
C THR A 88 10.60 14.66 18.14
N GLN A 89 10.24 13.43 18.49
CA GLN A 89 8.87 12.91 18.59
C GLN A 89 8.07 13.12 17.30
N ARG A 90 8.74 13.00 16.15
CA ARG A 90 8.13 13.22 14.83
C ARG A 90 8.05 11.95 14.01
N TRP A 91 6.96 11.83 13.28
CA TRP A 91 6.74 10.81 12.25
C TRP A 91 7.24 11.33 10.92
N ARG A 92 8.01 10.52 10.19
CA ARG A 92 8.46 10.84 8.83
C ARG A 92 7.95 9.79 7.87
N LEU A 93 7.28 10.25 6.82
CA LEU A 93 6.83 9.45 5.70
C LEU A 93 7.61 9.86 4.47
N ASN A 94 8.32 8.92 3.86
CA ASN A 94 8.94 9.11 2.55
C ASN A 94 8.14 8.33 1.53
N VAL A 95 7.78 8.96 0.42
CA VAL A 95 7.07 8.32 -0.69
C VAL A 95 7.94 8.36 -1.93
N SER A 96 8.09 7.23 -2.62
CA SER A 96 8.84 7.12 -3.88
C SER A 96 8.18 6.14 -4.84
N SER A 97 8.43 6.32 -6.14
CA SER A 97 8.08 5.35 -7.18
C SER A 97 9.13 4.25 -7.35
N SER A 98 10.32 4.42 -6.76
CA SER A 98 11.42 3.45 -6.77
C SER A 98 11.64 2.87 -5.36
N PRO A 99 12.18 1.64 -5.24
CA PRO A 99 12.62 1.12 -3.96
C PRO A 99 13.59 2.09 -3.27
N PHE A 100 13.47 2.20 -1.94
CA PHE A 100 14.41 2.97 -1.12
C PHE A 100 15.74 2.21 -1.02
N ASP A 101 16.61 2.46 -1.98
CA ASP A 101 17.97 1.93 -1.97
C ASP A 101 18.91 2.77 -1.09
N THR A 102 20.08 2.22 -0.80
CA THR A 102 21.13 2.92 -0.06
C THR A 102 21.87 3.95 -0.92
N SER A 103 21.66 3.94 -2.25
CA SER A 103 22.34 4.84 -3.18
C SER A 103 21.75 6.24 -3.17
N GLY A 104 20.47 6.39 -2.77
CA GLY A 104 19.81 7.67 -2.62
C GLY A 104 19.53 8.39 -3.95
N LEU A 105 19.68 7.69 -5.09
CA LEU A 105 19.46 8.23 -6.43
C LEU A 105 17.98 8.34 -6.82
N GLY A 106 17.07 7.89 -5.94
CA GLY A 106 15.63 8.00 -6.14
C GLY A 106 15.09 9.37 -5.71
N VAL A 107 14.16 9.91 -6.51
CA VAL A 107 13.33 11.03 -6.04
C VAL A 107 12.35 10.48 -5.01
N SER A 108 12.51 10.93 -3.76
CA SER A 108 11.57 10.64 -2.67
C SER A 108 11.01 11.93 -2.11
N VAL A 109 9.70 11.98 -1.91
CA VAL A 109 9.03 13.10 -1.24
C VAL A 109 8.87 12.72 0.23
N GLY A 110 9.61 13.42 1.08
CA GLY A 110 9.52 13.27 2.54
C GLY A 110 8.55 14.28 3.15
N GLN A 111 7.58 13.82 3.92
CA GLN A 111 6.71 14.64 4.76
C GLN A 111 6.87 14.25 6.23
N THR A 112 6.67 15.22 7.12
CA THR A 112 6.79 15.03 8.57
C THR A 112 5.45 15.34 9.22
N TYR A 113 5.08 14.54 10.22
CA TYR A 113 3.84 14.64 10.97
C TYR A 113 4.11 14.57 12.47
N ASP A 114 3.20 15.13 13.27
CA ASP A 114 3.32 15.13 14.73
C ASP A 114 2.61 13.93 15.36
N ARG A 115 1.54 13.41 14.72
CA ARG A 115 0.78 12.26 15.24
C ARG A 115 0.68 11.09 14.27
N LEU A 116 0.63 9.88 14.82
CA LEU A 116 0.46 8.64 14.06
C LEU A 116 -0.83 8.64 13.19
N PRO A 117 -2.01 9.06 13.68
CA PRO A 117 -3.21 9.08 12.85
C PRO A 117 -3.11 10.00 11.61
N GLU A 118 -2.33 11.08 11.69
CA GLU A 118 -2.14 12.02 10.58
C GLU A 118 -1.34 11.38 9.44
N VAL A 119 -0.25 10.69 9.78
CA VAL A 119 0.56 9.98 8.79
C VAL A 119 -0.17 8.76 8.22
N LEU A 120 -0.97 8.06 9.04
CA LEU A 120 -1.81 6.97 8.58
C LEU A 120 -2.86 7.45 7.58
N ALA A 121 -3.54 8.58 7.85
CA ALA A 121 -4.50 9.15 6.91
C ALA A 121 -3.84 9.52 5.56
N ALA A 122 -2.60 10.02 5.59
CA ALA A 122 -1.83 10.30 4.38
C ALA A 122 -1.44 9.03 3.60
N MET A 123 -1.10 7.93 4.29
CA MET A 123 -0.78 6.65 3.66
C MET A 123 -2.02 5.93 3.13
N GLN A 124 -3.15 6.08 3.81
CA GLN A 124 -4.41 5.44 3.47
C GLN A 124 -5.00 5.96 2.15
N ARG A 125 -4.69 7.22 1.79
CA ARG A 125 -5.24 7.88 0.60
C ARG A 125 -4.19 8.06 -0.49
N ILE A 126 -4.41 7.42 -1.63
CA ILE A 126 -3.60 7.56 -2.84
C ILE A 126 -4.48 8.21 -3.91
N ALA A 127 -4.17 9.44 -4.31
CA ALA A 127 -4.93 10.18 -5.31
C ALA A 127 -4.11 10.40 -6.59
N PHE A 128 -4.81 10.50 -7.72
CA PHE A 128 -4.27 10.80 -9.06
C PHE A 128 -3.02 9.99 -9.41
N TRP A 129 -3.01 8.70 -9.05
CA TRP A 129 -1.87 7.85 -9.34
C TRP A 129 -1.97 7.33 -10.77
N LYS A 130 -1.09 7.80 -11.67
CA LYS A 130 -0.99 7.26 -13.03
C LYS A 130 -0.47 5.81 -12.98
N ILE A 131 -1.28 4.87 -13.46
CA ILE A 131 -1.01 3.42 -13.43
C ILE A 131 -0.73 2.81 -14.80
N ALA A 132 -1.14 3.47 -15.88
CA ALA A 132 -0.79 3.09 -17.26
C ALA A 132 -0.80 4.33 -18.15
N ASP A 133 0.02 4.31 -19.21
CA ASP A 133 0.01 5.32 -20.26
C ASP A 133 -1.10 5.02 -21.29
N SER A 134 -1.61 6.04 -21.99
CA SER A 134 -2.63 5.82 -23.01
C SER A 134 -2.10 5.03 -24.20
N ALA A 135 -0.79 5.10 -24.48
CA ALA A 135 -0.14 4.34 -25.55
C ALA A 135 -0.20 2.81 -25.36
N ASP A 136 -0.22 2.34 -24.10
CA ASP A 136 -0.27 0.91 -23.76
C ASP A 136 -1.71 0.37 -23.71
N LEU A 137 -2.70 1.25 -23.83
CA LEU A 137 -4.10 0.98 -23.55
C LEU A 137 -4.96 0.98 -24.82
N ASP A 138 -5.57 -0.16 -25.12
CA ASP A 138 -6.54 -0.33 -26.21
C ASP A 138 -7.95 0.07 -25.75
N GLU A 139 -8.63 0.94 -26.49
CA GLU A 139 -9.95 1.47 -26.11
C GLU A 139 -11.05 0.41 -26.00
N ARG A 140 -10.92 -0.70 -26.75
CA ARG A 140 -11.95 -1.74 -26.83
C ARG A 140 -11.67 -2.94 -25.94
N SER A 141 -10.55 -2.92 -25.22
CA SER A 141 -10.12 -4.05 -24.42
C SER A 141 -10.63 -3.98 -22.98
N PRO A 142 -11.18 -5.08 -22.44
CA PRO A 142 -11.55 -5.13 -21.03
C PRO A 142 -10.29 -5.22 -20.16
N TYR A 143 -10.05 -4.17 -19.38
CA TYR A 143 -8.97 -4.12 -18.40
C TYR A 143 -9.50 -4.32 -16.98
N ARG A 144 -8.65 -4.89 -16.13
CA ARG A 144 -8.82 -4.90 -14.68
C ARG A 144 -7.58 -4.32 -14.03
N VAL A 145 -7.77 -3.66 -12.90
CA VAL A 145 -6.70 -3.19 -12.05
C VAL A 145 -6.69 -4.04 -10.81
N HIS A 146 -5.55 -4.69 -10.55
CA HIS A 146 -5.27 -5.34 -9.28
C HIS A 146 -4.48 -4.37 -8.42
N PHE A 147 -5.12 -3.89 -7.36
CA PHE A 147 -4.48 -3.08 -6.34
C PHE A 147 -4.10 -3.95 -5.14
N ARG A 148 -2.88 -3.80 -4.64
CA ARG A 148 -2.41 -4.42 -3.42
C ARG A 148 -1.64 -3.41 -2.58
N PHE A 149 -1.94 -3.34 -1.29
CA PHE A 149 -1.20 -2.54 -0.32
C PHE A 149 -0.72 -3.46 0.79
N GLN A 150 0.59 -3.49 1.03
CA GLN A 150 1.17 -4.43 1.99
C GLN A 150 2.41 -3.87 2.69
N LEU A 151 2.70 -4.41 3.87
CA LEU A 151 3.98 -4.21 4.54
C LEU A 151 5.05 -5.12 3.90
N ASP A 152 6.15 -4.53 3.43
CA ASP A 152 7.28 -5.28 2.87
C ASP A 152 8.20 -5.80 3.98
N MET A 153 7.96 -7.06 4.35
CA MET A 153 8.70 -7.76 5.39
C MET A 153 10.16 -8.05 5.00
N SER A 154 10.49 -8.02 3.70
CA SER A 154 11.84 -8.31 3.21
C SER A 154 12.84 -7.20 3.59
N GLN A 155 12.35 -5.98 3.79
CA GLN A 155 13.14 -4.82 4.21
C GLN A 155 13.32 -4.70 5.72
N LEU A 156 12.70 -5.57 6.51
CA LEU A 156 12.92 -5.60 7.96
C LEU A 156 14.35 -6.03 8.29
N PRO A 157 14.94 -5.53 9.38
CA PRO A 157 16.21 -6.06 9.90
C PRO A 157 16.15 -7.59 10.07
N ARG A 158 17.24 -8.28 9.74
CA ARG A 158 17.34 -9.76 9.81
C ARG A 158 16.81 -10.38 11.12
N PRO A 159 17.06 -9.80 12.32
CA PRO A 159 16.50 -10.35 13.56
C PRO A 159 14.97 -10.33 13.60
N LEU A 160 14.34 -9.30 13.03
CA LEU A 160 12.88 -9.17 12.98
C LEU A 160 12.25 -10.07 11.91
N GLN A 161 12.96 -10.32 10.80
CA GLN A 161 12.49 -11.25 9.76
C GLN A 161 12.18 -12.63 10.34
N ILE A 162 13.02 -13.13 11.25
CA ILE A 162 12.83 -14.44 11.91
C ILE A 162 11.57 -14.45 12.78
N GLY A 163 11.31 -13.35 13.51
CA GLY A 163 10.12 -13.21 14.34
C GLY A 163 8.82 -13.02 13.55
N ALA A 164 8.93 -12.59 12.29
CA ALA A 164 7.81 -12.31 11.41
C ALA A 164 7.37 -13.54 10.59
N LEU A 165 8.28 -14.50 10.38
CA LEU A 165 8.00 -15.82 9.81
C LEU A 165 7.16 -16.67 10.79
N GLY A 166 5.83 -16.53 10.72
CA GLY A 166 4.88 -17.33 11.49
C GLY A 166 4.01 -16.57 12.50
N ARG A 167 4.15 -15.23 12.61
CA ARG A 167 3.28 -14.40 13.45
C ARG A 167 2.36 -13.53 12.59
N SER A 168 1.04 -13.71 12.75
CA SER A 168 0.01 -12.85 12.14
C SER A 168 0.11 -11.38 12.58
N GLY A 169 0.84 -11.08 13.65
CA GLY A 169 1.03 -9.73 14.19
C GLY A 169 1.87 -8.79 13.33
N TRP A 170 2.42 -9.22 12.20
CA TRP A 170 3.07 -8.36 11.21
C TRP A 170 2.29 -8.26 9.91
N ASN A 171 1.21 -9.04 9.75
CA ASN A 171 0.49 -9.13 8.50
C ASN A 171 -0.40 -7.91 8.31
N LEU A 172 0.00 -7.05 7.39
CA LEU A 172 -0.83 -6.00 6.82
C LEU A 172 -0.79 -6.20 5.31
N SER A 173 -1.91 -6.65 4.76
CA SER A 173 -2.06 -6.87 3.32
C SER A 173 -3.51 -6.67 2.94
N ILE A 174 -3.73 -5.73 2.04
CA ILE A 174 -5.04 -5.37 1.51
C ILE A 174 -4.95 -5.54 0.01
N ALA A 175 -5.91 -6.22 -0.59
CA ALA A 175 -5.98 -6.36 -2.03
C ALA A 175 -7.40 -6.12 -2.51
N ARG A 176 -7.55 -5.44 -3.65
CA ARG A 176 -8.82 -5.25 -4.32
C ARG A 176 -8.59 -5.29 -5.83
N THR A 177 -9.55 -5.87 -6.53
CA THR A 177 -9.55 -5.88 -8.00
C THR A 177 -10.77 -5.13 -8.48
N GLU A 178 -10.58 -4.23 -9.43
CA GLU A 178 -11.66 -3.45 -10.00
C GLU A 178 -11.55 -3.43 -11.54
N ARG A 179 -12.70 -3.34 -12.22
CA ARG A 179 -12.71 -3.25 -13.68
C ARG A 179 -12.49 -1.81 -14.09
N VAL A 180 -11.73 -1.61 -15.15
CA VAL A 180 -11.55 -0.28 -15.73
C VAL A 180 -12.86 0.14 -16.41
N PRO A 181 -13.44 1.30 -16.07
CA PRO A 181 -14.61 1.80 -16.77
C PRO A 181 -14.24 2.15 -18.22
N ALA A 182 -15.24 2.10 -19.11
CA ALA A 182 -15.08 2.63 -20.45
C ALA A 182 -14.74 4.13 -20.37
N LEU A 183 -14.05 4.67 -21.39
CA LEU A 183 -13.73 6.09 -21.46
C LEU A 183 -15.01 6.90 -21.20
N ALA A 184 -14.98 7.76 -20.18
CA ALA A 184 -16.11 8.64 -19.90
C ALA A 184 -16.31 9.55 -21.12
N ALA A 185 -17.50 9.49 -21.73
CA ALA A 185 -17.84 10.41 -22.81
C ALA A 185 -17.91 11.84 -22.25
N PRO A 186 -17.38 12.84 -22.98
CA PRO A 186 -17.35 14.24 -22.54
C PRO A 186 -18.76 14.85 -22.38
#